data_AF-A0A9W8W4N6-F1
#
_entry.id   AF-A0A9W8W4N6-F1
#
_cell.length_a   1.000
_cell.length_b   1.000
_cell.length_c   1.000
_cell.angle_alpha   90.00
_cell.angle_beta   90.00
_cell.angle_gamma   90.00
#
_symmetry.space_group_name_H-M   'P 1'
#
loop_
_entity.id
_entity.type
_entity.pdbx_description
1 polymer ?
#
loop_
_entity_poly.entity_id
_entity_poly.type
_entity_poly.pdbx_seq_one_letter_code
_entity_poly.pdbx_strand_id
1 'polypeptide(L)'
;MAGSTYDSSARDKGPESRPNSSCILADENTNRGDDCAVGDLAVQQDEKEDTRLQQWEDLGHQFEAGELELLKRSIAQMALSRIDGQDELFVGGLWALRRSDSLTDRRITHVLSLVPFNPSALKNFKDEPWIDYGKDFRHLVIDIDDVDDADLLIELPKAVRFIEEGLRAASRREDGVKVEGADDGGVSLEKGVEDLSIDSKKEHGKKEKGGVFVHCAAGKSRSVSAIIAYLLWRYPNRFDPNITPTVISDPTHAIPQSEENRSRRDTAQEAVHAALTFVRRTRPMAEPNPGFMDQLALWWEMGCPDDVEAHPVYQRWAYKREVEENLAVGQAPTRLRFEDEEAQPRDESGVSLRCKKCRRTLVTAPFIVDHHQPDKNSPATPCQHFFVEPLSWMRGVLEKGELNGRLLCPNAKCGAGVGRYDWKGFRCSCGGWVTPAFSLQRARVDDVVKRPVGLGASQSMGIRMPPGAAATRSGNL
;
A
#
# COMPACT_ATOMS: atom_id res chain seq x y z
N MET A 1 -72.50 47.37 -14.80
CA MET A 1 -71.37 46.42 -14.86
C MET A 1 -70.52 46.69 -13.62
N ALA A 2 -70.80 45.94 -12.55
CA ALA A 2 -70.41 46.29 -11.19
C ALA A 2 -70.29 45.02 -10.32
N GLY A 3 -69.37 45.08 -9.35
CA GLY A 3 -69.41 44.36 -8.05
C GLY A 3 -68.60 43.06 -8.01
N SER A 4 -67.49 42.98 -7.27
CA SER A 4 -67.35 42.82 -5.78
C SER A 4 -67.62 41.35 -5.36
N THR A 5 -66.87 40.64 -4.52
CA THR A 5 -66.40 40.91 -3.15
C THR A 5 -65.41 39.82 -2.67
N TYR A 6 -64.51 40.21 -1.75
CA TYR A 6 -63.95 39.51 -0.56
C TYR A 6 -64.27 38.02 -0.25
N ASP A 7 -63.25 37.27 0.22
CA ASP A 7 -63.26 36.72 1.60
C ASP A 7 -61.86 36.28 2.07
N SER A 8 -61.66 36.32 3.39
CA SER A 8 -60.46 36.05 4.18
C SER A 8 -60.49 34.63 4.76
N SER A 9 -59.34 34.00 5.01
CA SER A 9 -59.14 33.21 6.24
C SER A 9 -57.68 32.82 6.44
N ALA A 10 -57.31 32.73 7.72
CA ALA A 10 -55.96 32.63 8.26
C ALA A 10 -55.71 31.26 8.90
N ARG A 11 -54.44 31.07 9.33
CA ARG A 11 -53.87 30.03 10.23
C ARG A 11 -53.40 28.76 9.48
N ASP A 12 -52.26 28.13 9.76
CA ASP A 12 -51.39 28.17 10.94
C ASP A 12 -50.01 27.51 10.61
N LYS A 13 -49.02 27.76 11.48
CA LYS A 13 -47.74 27.04 11.71
C LYS A 13 -46.51 27.33 10.83
N GLY A 14 -45.52 28.00 11.43
CA GLY A 14 -44.08 27.88 11.10
C GLY A 14 -43.42 26.72 11.88
N PRO A 15 -42.07 26.70 12.06
CA PRO A 15 -41.04 27.56 11.47
C PRO A 15 -39.78 26.78 10.92
N GLU A 16 -38.72 27.55 10.62
CA GLU A 16 -37.29 27.18 10.35
C GLU A 16 -36.92 26.96 8.86
N SER A 17 -36.34 27.91 8.13
CA SER A 17 -35.11 28.73 8.24
C SER A 17 -33.82 28.07 7.71
N ARG A 18 -33.49 28.34 6.45
CA ARG A 18 -32.11 28.57 5.94
C ARG A 18 -32.16 29.54 4.75
N PRO A 19 -31.29 30.56 4.66
CA PRO A 19 -31.21 31.42 3.49
C PRO A 19 -30.11 30.97 2.52
N ASN A 20 -30.41 31.05 1.23
CA ASN A 20 -29.46 31.14 0.13
C ASN A 20 -29.70 32.51 -0.52
N SER A 21 -28.68 33.35 -0.64
CA SER A 21 -28.74 34.58 -1.42
C SER A 21 -27.81 34.48 -2.62
N SER A 22 -28.42 34.54 -3.80
CA SER A 22 -27.80 34.76 -5.09
C SER A 22 -27.90 36.23 -5.48
N CYS A 23 -26.78 36.79 -5.93
CA CYS A 23 -26.58 37.56 -7.16
C CYS A 23 -27.32 38.90 -7.40
N ILE A 24 -26.61 39.81 -8.11
CA ILE A 24 -26.98 40.52 -9.36
C ILE A 24 -26.78 42.06 -9.37
N LEU A 25 -25.77 42.45 -10.18
CA LEU A 25 -25.64 43.58 -11.15
C LEU A 25 -25.48 45.05 -10.74
N ALA A 26 -24.46 45.69 -11.34
CA ALA A 26 -24.52 46.83 -12.30
C ALA A 26 -23.13 47.51 -12.32
N ASP A 27 -22.34 47.43 -13.39
CA ASP A 27 -22.33 48.16 -14.67
C ASP A 27 -21.52 49.47 -14.69
N GLU A 28 -20.59 49.45 -15.65
CA GLU A 28 -19.98 50.47 -16.52
C GLU A 28 -19.22 51.73 -16.04
N ASN A 29 -18.07 51.85 -16.71
CA ASN A 29 -16.89 52.70 -16.64
C ASN A 29 -17.10 54.16 -17.13
N THR A 30 -16.53 55.17 -16.45
CA THR A 30 -15.99 56.39 -17.12
C THR A 30 -14.93 57.13 -16.29
N ASN A 31 -13.67 56.93 -16.69
CA ASN A 31 -12.49 57.83 -16.76
C ASN A 31 -12.43 59.18 -15.98
N ARG A 32 -11.47 59.32 -15.04
CA ARG A 32 -10.35 60.31 -14.97
C ARG A 32 -9.96 60.73 -13.53
N GLY A 33 -8.68 60.55 -13.22
CA GLY A 33 -7.78 61.38 -12.38
C GLY A 33 -8.25 61.87 -11.01
N ASP A 34 -7.60 61.38 -9.93
CA ASP A 34 -6.72 62.18 -9.08
C ASP A 34 -6.17 61.36 -7.90
N ASP A 35 -4.95 61.69 -7.51
CA ASP A 35 -4.09 61.05 -6.51
C ASP A 35 -4.60 61.09 -5.06
N CYS A 36 -3.98 60.22 -4.24
CA CYS A 36 -3.80 60.26 -2.77
C CYS A 36 -4.88 59.64 -1.87
N ALA A 37 -4.62 58.42 -1.38
CA ALA A 37 -4.57 58.06 0.06
C ALA A 37 -4.55 56.53 0.27
N VAL A 38 -3.37 55.91 0.18
CA VAL A 38 -3.12 54.54 0.67
C VAL A 38 -1.84 54.58 1.50
N GLY A 39 -1.92 55.19 2.69
CA GLY A 39 -0.78 55.36 3.61
C GLY A 39 -1.02 54.82 5.02
N ASP A 40 -2.27 54.80 5.50
CA ASP A 40 -2.52 54.68 6.95
C ASP A 40 -2.98 53.29 7.45
N LEU A 41 -3.16 52.30 6.56
CA LEU A 41 -3.61 50.96 6.97
C LEU A 41 -2.50 49.90 7.05
N ALA A 42 -1.35 50.12 6.41
CA ALA A 42 -0.22 49.19 6.45
C ALA A 42 0.66 49.38 7.71
N VAL A 43 0.82 50.62 8.17
CA VAL A 43 1.72 50.95 9.30
C VAL A 43 1.19 50.42 10.64
N GLN A 44 -0.14 50.35 10.83
CA GLN A 44 -0.74 49.89 12.09
C GLN A 44 -0.71 48.35 12.26
N GLN A 45 -0.52 47.59 11.17
CA GLN A 45 -0.38 46.13 11.25
C GLN A 45 1.06 45.73 11.58
N ASP A 46 2.05 46.42 10.99
CA ASP A 46 3.47 46.19 11.28
C ASP A 46 3.83 46.53 12.74
N GLU A 47 3.32 47.65 13.29
CA GLU A 47 3.60 48.03 14.70
C GLU A 47 3.02 47.04 15.72
N LYS A 48 1.93 46.33 15.39
CA LYS A 48 1.30 45.32 16.26
C LYS A 48 1.98 43.95 16.22
N GLU A 49 2.61 43.60 15.10
CA GLU A 49 3.43 42.38 15.02
C GLU A 49 4.79 42.58 15.69
N ASP A 50 5.41 43.76 15.52
CA ASP A 50 6.68 44.10 16.18
C ASP A 50 6.54 44.16 17.72
N THR A 51 5.42 44.69 18.23
CA THR A 51 5.14 44.68 19.68
C THR A 51 4.83 43.28 20.24
N ARG A 52 4.28 42.35 19.44
CA ARG A 52 4.09 40.95 19.85
C ARG A 52 5.39 40.16 19.86
N LEU A 53 6.31 40.46 18.93
CA LEU A 53 7.66 39.89 18.89
C LEU A 53 8.51 40.41 20.06
N GLN A 54 8.45 41.71 20.36
CA GLN A 54 9.11 42.30 21.54
C GLN A 54 8.57 41.72 22.86
N GLN A 55 7.26 41.47 22.97
CA GLN A 55 6.69 40.81 24.15
C GLN A 55 7.14 39.35 24.35
N TRP A 56 7.61 38.66 23.30
CA TRP A 56 8.17 37.32 23.41
C TRP A 56 9.65 37.32 23.80
N GLU A 57 10.40 38.36 23.42
CA GLU A 57 11.80 38.55 23.85
C GLU A 57 11.92 38.90 25.34
N ASP A 58 10.90 39.56 25.92
CA ASP A 58 10.82 39.89 27.35
C ASP A 58 10.51 38.67 28.26
N LEU A 59 10.09 37.54 27.69
CA LEU A 59 9.94 36.26 28.41
C LEU A 59 11.23 35.44 28.33
N GLY A 60 12.38 36.09 28.51
CA GLY A 60 13.70 35.49 28.50
C GLY A 60 13.84 34.41 29.58
N HIS A 61 13.45 33.18 29.23
CA HIS A 61 13.79 31.99 29.98
C HIS A 61 15.32 31.87 29.98
N GLN A 62 15.95 32.27 31.08
CA GLN A 62 17.35 32.00 31.34
C GLN A 62 17.50 30.50 31.57
N PHE A 63 17.93 29.77 30.54
CA PHE A 63 18.30 28.36 30.68
C PHE A 63 19.45 28.25 31.69
N GLU A 64 19.33 27.33 32.66
CA GLU A 64 20.47 27.00 33.52
C GLU A 64 21.62 26.42 32.68
N ALA A 65 22.85 26.49 33.20
CA ALA A 65 24.04 26.01 32.50
C ALA A 65 23.90 24.51 32.16
N GLY A 66 23.69 24.22 30.87
CA GLY A 66 23.53 22.86 30.35
C GLY A 66 22.08 22.48 29.99
N GLU A 67 21.06 23.20 30.46
CA GLU A 67 19.66 22.94 30.09
C GLU A 67 19.40 23.16 28.60
N LEU A 68 19.98 24.23 28.03
CA LEU A 68 19.89 24.51 26.60
C LEU A 68 20.52 23.38 25.77
N GLU A 69 21.64 22.81 26.22
CA GLU A 69 22.27 21.68 25.54
C GLU A 69 21.47 20.38 25.70
N LEU A 70 20.86 20.14 26.86
CA LEU A 70 19.94 19.03 27.06
C LEU A 70 18.69 19.15 26.19
N LEU A 71 18.13 20.36 26.06
CA LEU A 71 16.97 20.64 25.21
C LEU A 71 17.33 20.48 23.73
N LYS A 72 18.46 21.03 23.27
CA LYS A 72 18.99 20.82 21.91
C LYS A 72 19.19 19.33 21.63
N ARG A 73 19.77 18.58 22.57
CA ARG A 73 19.99 17.12 22.44
C ARG A 73 18.68 16.35 22.38
N SER A 74 17.70 16.72 23.21
CA SER A 74 16.35 16.13 23.20
C SER A 74 15.62 16.40 21.88
N ILE A 75 15.63 17.65 21.41
CA ILE A 75 15.06 18.06 20.13
C ILE A 75 15.79 17.36 18.96
N ALA A 76 17.11 17.14 19.05
CA ALA A 76 17.90 16.33 18.10
C ALA A 76 17.48 14.87 18.08
N GLN A 77 17.29 14.28 19.25
CA GLN A 77 16.83 12.90 19.39
C GLN A 77 15.38 12.70 18.90
N MET A 78 14.53 13.72 19.06
CA MET A 78 13.18 13.76 18.50
C MET A 78 13.14 14.13 17.01
N ALA A 79 14.19 14.69 16.43
CA ALA A 79 14.24 14.97 14.99
C ALA A 79 14.82 13.79 14.20
N LEU A 80 15.77 13.07 14.81
CA LEU A 80 16.52 11.97 14.23
C LEU A 80 16.51 10.76 15.17
N SER A 81 15.56 9.86 14.94
CA SER A 81 15.28 8.71 15.81
C SER A 81 16.02 7.48 15.29
N ARG A 82 16.82 6.82 16.14
CA ARG A 82 17.43 5.53 15.82
C ARG A 82 16.36 4.45 15.86
N ILE A 83 16.30 3.57 14.86
CA ILE A 83 15.40 2.42 14.88
C ILE A 83 15.95 1.39 15.87
N ASP A 84 15.06 0.76 16.64
CA ASP A 84 15.45 -0.30 17.57
C ASP A 84 16.15 -1.45 16.81
N GLY A 85 17.20 -2.02 17.39
CA GLY A 85 17.94 -3.12 16.78
C GLY A 85 19.45 -2.92 16.70
N GLN A 86 20.09 -3.80 15.94
CA GLN A 86 21.55 -3.89 15.78
C GLN A 86 22.10 -2.96 14.69
N ASP A 87 21.22 -2.40 13.87
CA ASP A 87 21.57 -1.54 12.75
C ASP A 87 21.65 -0.08 13.18
N GLU A 88 22.62 0.65 12.63
CA GLU A 88 22.71 2.11 12.77
C GLU A 88 21.80 2.78 11.73
N LEU A 89 20.50 2.49 11.84
CA LEU A 89 19.45 3.01 10.96
C LEU A 89 18.67 4.11 11.68
N PHE A 90 18.51 5.26 11.02
CA PHE A 90 17.88 6.45 11.58
C PHE A 90 16.75 6.96 10.70
N VAL A 91 15.70 7.50 11.33
CA VAL A 91 14.54 8.10 10.67
C VAL A 91 14.29 9.53 11.13
N GLY A 92 13.84 10.39 10.22
CA GLY A 92 13.55 11.78 10.55
C GLY A 92 12.85 12.55 9.44
N GLY A 93 12.60 13.83 9.70
CA GLY A 93 12.10 14.79 8.71
C GLY A 93 13.23 15.63 8.10
N LEU A 94 12.88 16.50 7.16
CA LEU A 94 13.83 17.36 6.44
C LEU A 94 14.60 18.29 7.39
N TRP A 95 13.98 18.71 8.49
CA TRP A 95 14.64 19.51 9.52
C TRP A 95 15.81 18.82 10.20
N ALA A 96 15.82 17.48 10.27
CA ALA A 96 16.94 16.72 10.81
C ALA A 96 18.13 16.71 9.85
N LEU A 97 17.87 16.81 8.54
CA LEU A 97 18.91 16.93 7.52
C LEU A 97 19.72 18.22 7.66
N ARG A 98 19.09 19.31 8.15
CA ARG A 98 19.74 20.59 8.43
C ARG A 98 20.69 20.55 9.64
N ARG A 99 20.73 19.46 10.40
CA ARG A 99 21.55 19.30 11.62
C ARG A 99 22.83 18.52 11.30
N SER A 100 23.75 19.16 10.58
CA SER A 100 25.04 18.57 10.19
C SER A 100 25.79 17.95 11.37
N ASP A 101 25.87 18.65 12.50
CA ASP A 101 26.51 18.14 13.72
C ASP A 101 25.89 16.82 14.20
N SER A 102 24.55 16.74 14.22
CA SER A 102 23.85 15.51 14.64
C SER A 102 24.04 14.33 13.67
N LEU A 103 24.21 14.60 12.38
CA LEU A 103 24.51 13.57 11.38
C LEU A 103 25.94 13.05 11.57
N THR A 104 26.89 13.94 11.81
CA THR A 104 28.31 13.62 12.06
C THR A 104 28.50 12.86 13.36
N ASP A 105 27.87 13.32 14.46
CA ASP A 105 27.94 12.68 15.79
C ASP A 105 27.45 11.23 15.76
N ARG A 106 26.45 10.95 14.90
CA ARG A 106 25.88 9.62 14.69
C ARG A 106 26.53 8.86 13.54
N ARG A 107 27.58 9.43 12.96
CA ARG A 107 28.40 8.84 11.89
C ARG A 107 27.57 8.41 10.70
N ILE A 108 26.57 9.20 10.34
CA ILE A 108 25.79 8.97 9.13
C ILE A 108 26.74 9.02 7.94
N THR A 109 26.62 8.05 7.03
CA THR A 109 27.41 7.97 5.80
C THR A 109 26.53 7.91 4.55
N HIS A 110 25.27 7.49 4.73
CA HIS A 110 24.29 7.36 3.67
C HIS A 110 23.02 8.10 4.06
N VAL A 111 22.48 8.87 3.12
CA VAL A 111 21.24 9.61 3.27
C VAL A 111 20.28 9.19 2.17
N LEU A 112 19.09 8.73 2.56
CA LEU A 112 17.99 8.43 1.66
C LEU A 112 16.88 9.48 1.86
N SER A 113 16.60 10.25 0.82
CA SER A 113 15.55 11.27 0.81
C SER A 113 14.36 10.80 -0.03
N LEU A 114 13.22 10.54 0.61
CA LEU A 114 11.94 10.29 -0.07
C LEU A 114 11.13 11.59 -0.24
N VAL A 115 11.83 12.66 -0.62
CA VAL A 115 11.27 13.97 -0.94
C VAL A 115 12.32 14.73 -1.74
N PRO A 116 11.97 15.33 -2.89
CA PRO A 116 12.88 16.19 -3.61
C PRO A 116 13.09 17.49 -2.82
N PHE A 117 14.31 18.02 -2.87
CA PHE A 117 14.62 19.35 -2.36
C PHE A 117 15.74 19.96 -3.19
N ASN A 118 15.83 21.29 -3.19
CA ASN A 118 16.92 21.99 -3.88
C ASN A 118 18.19 21.99 -3.00
N PRO A 119 19.30 21.35 -3.43
CA PRO A 119 20.55 21.30 -2.66
C PRO A 119 21.15 22.67 -2.33
N SER A 120 20.96 23.67 -3.19
CA SER A 120 21.51 25.01 -2.98
C SER A 120 20.66 25.86 -2.04
N ALA A 121 19.35 25.56 -1.95
CA ALA A 121 18.42 26.29 -1.09
C ALA A 121 18.41 25.74 0.34
N LEU A 122 18.71 24.45 0.53
CA LEU A 122 18.73 23.84 1.85
C LEU A 122 20.03 24.17 2.59
N LYS A 123 19.93 25.00 3.63
CA LYS A 123 21.06 25.34 4.51
C LYS A 123 20.97 24.65 5.86
N ASN A 124 22.12 24.28 6.42
CA ASN A 124 22.20 23.85 7.82
C ASN A 124 22.01 25.04 8.78
N PHE A 125 22.06 24.80 10.10
CA PHE A 125 21.95 25.85 11.11
C PHE A 125 23.17 26.77 11.22
N LYS A 126 24.24 26.50 10.46
CA LYS A 126 25.45 27.33 10.34
C LYS A 126 25.47 28.08 9.00
N ASP A 127 24.33 28.18 8.31
CA ASP A 127 24.13 28.81 7.00
C ASP A 127 24.95 28.22 5.83
N GLU A 128 25.53 27.04 6.03
CA GLU A 128 26.23 26.31 4.97
C GLU A 128 25.21 25.51 4.12
N PRO A 129 25.31 25.55 2.79
CA PRO A 129 24.36 24.88 1.90
C PRO A 129 24.60 23.37 1.81
N TRP A 130 23.55 22.59 1.52
CA TRP A 130 23.62 21.12 1.42
C TRP A 130 24.62 20.65 0.35
N ILE A 131 24.83 21.46 -0.70
CA ILE A 131 25.88 21.16 -1.68
C ILE A 131 27.29 21.12 -1.08
N ASP A 132 27.53 21.66 0.11
CA ASP A 132 28.84 21.64 0.77
C ASP A 132 28.92 20.53 1.81
N TYR A 133 28.14 20.61 2.90
CA TYR A 133 28.17 19.56 3.94
C TYR A 133 27.55 18.23 3.50
N GLY A 134 26.74 18.23 2.43
CA GLY A 134 26.14 17.02 1.87
C GLY A 134 27.12 16.15 1.08
N LYS A 135 28.27 16.69 0.66
CA LYS A 135 29.26 16.01 -0.22
C LYS A 135 29.86 14.75 0.39
N ASP A 136 29.93 14.70 1.72
CA ASP A 136 30.53 13.60 2.46
C ASP A 136 29.58 12.39 2.60
N PHE A 137 28.30 12.55 2.24
CA PHE A 137 27.32 11.48 2.28
C PHE A 137 27.09 10.88 0.89
N ARG A 138 26.95 9.56 0.83
CA ARG A 138 26.23 8.97 -0.31
C ARG A 138 24.77 9.35 -0.19
N HIS A 139 24.24 10.04 -1.18
CA HIS A 139 22.88 10.57 -1.15
C HIS A 139 22.06 9.96 -2.29
N LEU A 140 20.92 9.36 -1.94
CA LEU A 140 19.91 8.91 -2.90
C LEU A 140 18.62 9.69 -2.67
N VAL A 141 18.05 10.22 -3.76
CA VAL A 141 16.73 10.84 -3.77
C VAL A 141 15.75 9.93 -4.51
N ILE A 142 14.61 9.67 -3.88
CA ILE A 142 13.43 9.06 -4.46
C ILE A 142 12.34 10.13 -4.43
N ASP A 143 11.93 10.56 -5.62
CA ASP A 143 10.90 11.59 -5.76
C ASP A 143 9.52 10.93 -5.66
N ILE A 144 8.88 11.09 -4.50
CA ILE A 144 7.56 10.52 -4.23
C ILE A 144 6.75 11.42 -3.30
N ASP A 145 5.49 11.63 -3.70
CA ASP A 145 4.51 12.39 -2.94
C ASP A 145 3.86 11.56 -1.82
N ASP A 146 3.35 12.24 -0.79
CA ASP A 146 2.73 11.60 0.38
C ASP A 146 1.22 11.42 0.20
N VAL A 147 0.84 10.70 -0.84
CA VAL A 147 -0.55 10.48 -1.24
C VAL A 147 -0.83 8.98 -1.42
N ASP A 148 -2.08 8.57 -1.25
CA ASP A 148 -2.46 7.15 -1.25
C ASP A 148 -2.29 6.48 -2.62
N ASP A 149 -2.32 7.27 -3.69
CA ASP A 149 -2.14 6.87 -5.09
C ASP A 149 -0.68 7.00 -5.56
N ALA A 150 0.27 7.40 -4.73
CA ALA A 150 1.68 7.35 -5.12
C ALA A 150 2.17 5.89 -5.17
N ASP A 151 2.88 5.50 -6.24
CA ASP A 151 3.47 4.16 -6.35
C ASP A 151 4.82 4.12 -5.64
N LEU A 152 4.80 3.74 -4.36
CA LEU A 152 6.00 3.49 -3.56
C LEU A 152 6.56 2.09 -3.81
N LEU A 153 5.70 1.12 -4.15
CA LEU A 153 6.03 -0.29 -4.27
C LEU A 153 7.16 -0.53 -5.27
N ILE A 154 7.13 0.20 -6.39
CA ILE A 154 8.16 0.17 -7.43
C ILE A 154 9.54 0.66 -6.94
N GLU A 155 9.56 1.60 -5.99
CA GLU A 155 10.78 2.20 -5.45
C GLU A 155 11.40 1.40 -4.29
N LEU A 156 10.63 0.49 -3.68
CA LEU A 156 11.08 -0.26 -2.49
C LEU A 156 12.37 -1.06 -2.72
N PRO A 157 12.58 -1.81 -3.82
CA PRO A 157 13.83 -2.54 -4.02
C PRO A 157 15.04 -1.60 -4.03
N LYS A 158 14.91 -0.45 -4.68
CA LYS A 158 15.97 0.56 -4.76
C LYS A 158 16.27 1.16 -3.38
N ALA A 159 15.24 1.52 -2.62
CA ALA A 159 15.36 2.03 -1.25
C ALA A 159 16.02 1.00 -0.31
N VAL A 160 15.54 -0.24 -0.32
CA VAL A 160 16.04 -1.34 0.52
C VAL A 160 17.51 -1.64 0.20
N ARG A 161 17.88 -1.72 -1.09
CA ARG A 161 19.27 -1.92 -1.50
C ARG A 161 20.18 -0.80 -1.00
N PHE A 162 19.76 0.45 -1.12
CA PHE A 162 20.54 1.59 -0.65
C PHE A 162 20.74 1.56 0.88
N ILE A 163 19.69 1.21 1.64
CA ILE A 163 19.79 1.06 3.09
C ILE A 163 20.75 -0.07 3.46
N GLU A 164 20.61 -1.25 2.84
CA GLU A 164 21.50 -2.39 3.10
C GLU A 164 22.94 -2.09 2.69
N GLU A 165 23.17 -1.43 1.57
CA GLU A 165 24.51 -0.99 1.14
C GLU A 165 25.14 -0.09 2.20
N GLY A 166 24.41 0.90 2.71
CA GLY A 166 24.93 1.81 3.72
C GLY A 166 25.26 1.12 5.04
N LEU A 167 24.40 0.21 5.49
CA LEU A 167 24.62 -0.58 6.71
C LEU A 167 25.74 -1.62 6.54
N ARG A 168 26.03 -2.09 5.31
CA ARG A 168 27.17 -2.97 5.00
C ARG A 168 28.47 -2.22 4.76
N ALA A 169 28.44 -1.05 4.12
CA ALA A 169 29.64 -0.22 3.89
C ALA A 169 30.25 0.23 5.22
N ALA A 170 29.39 0.46 6.21
CA ALA A 170 29.73 0.60 7.61
C ALA A 170 30.49 -0.60 8.21
N SER A 171 30.34 -1.79 7.63
CA SER A 171 31.00 -3.03 8.03
C SER A 171 32.18 -3.44 7.13
N ARG A 172 32.34 -2.86 5.92
CA ARG A 172 33.35 -3.26 4.91
C ARG A 172 34.50 -2.29 4.71
N ARG A 173 34.51 -1.13 5.38
CA ARG A 173 35.66 -0.19 5.39
C ARG A 173 36.92 -0.77 6.09
N GLU A 174 37.04 -2.10 6.19
CA GLU A 174 38.16 -2.83 6.79
C GLU A 174 39.09 -3.54 5.78
N ASP A 175 38.72 -3.73 4.50
CA ASP A 175 39.54 -4.54 3.56
C ASP A 175 40.22 -3.75 2.40
N GLY A 176 40.49 -2.47 2.62
CA GLY A 176 40.76 -1.52 1.52
C GLY A 176 42.12 -0.83 1.47
N VAL A 177 43.18 -1.32 2.10
CA VAL A 177 44.58 -0.93 1.77
C VAL A 177 45.54 -2.10 2.01
N LYS A 178 45.84 -2.86 0.95
CA LYS A 178 47.17 -3.44 0.73
C LYS A 178 47.48 -3.39 -0.77
N VAL A 179 48.41 -2.52 -1.12
CA VAL A 179 49.11 -2.53 -2.40
C VAL A 179 50.41 -3.30 -2.21
N GLU A 180 50.65 -4.20 -3.18
CA GLU A 180 51.88 -4.87 -3.61
C GLU A 180 52.38 -6.17 -2.93
N GLY A 181 52.63 -7.16 -3.80
CA GLY A 181 53.51 -8.30 -3.57
C GLY A 181 53.02 -9.60 -4.22
N ALA A 182 53.51 -9.91 -5.42
CA ALA A 182 53.42 -11.23 -6.05
C ALA A 182 54.22 -12.27 -5.24
N ASP A 183 53.71 -13.49 -5.05
CA ASP A 183 54.32 -14.79 -5.43
C ASP A 183 53.49 -15.99 -4.92
N ASP A 184 53.76 -17.12 -5.55
CA ASP A 184 53.19 -18.46 -5.69
C ASP A 184 52.82 -19.31 -4.44
N GLY A 185 51.84 -20.21 -4.66
CA GLY A 185 51.96 -21.63 -4.31
C GLY A 185 51.62 -22.13 -2.89
N GLY A 186 50.59 -22.98 -2.79
CA GLY A 186 50.60 -24.11 -1.84
C GLY A 186 49.36 -24.33 -0.96
N VAL A 187 48.62 -25.40 -1.25
CA VAL A 187 47.54 -25.99 -0.44
C VAL A 187 48.11 -26.79 0.74
N SER A 188 47.51 -26.73 1.95
CA SER A 188 47.26 -27.91 2.82
C SER A 188 46.42 -27.61 4.06
N LEU A 189 45.86 -28.71 4.57
CA LEU A 189 44.72 -28.89 5.46
C LEU A 189 45.17 -29.18 6.91
N GLU A 190 44.24 -29.01 7.86
CA GLU A 190 44.10 -29.72 9.17
C GLU A 190 44.43 -29.03 10.52
N LYS A 191 43.36 -28.97 11.34
CA LYS A 191 43.19 -29.31 12.78
C LYS A 191 43.94 -28.56 13.90
N GLY A 192 43.17 -28.22 14.93
CA GLY A 192 43.63 -28.09 16.32
C GLY A 192 42.62 -27.37 17.22
N VAL A 193 41.95 -28.11 18.11
CA VAL A 193 41.08 -27.61 19.20
C VAL A 193 41.95 -27.41 20.46
N GLU A 194 41.48 -26.53 21.36
CA GLU A 194 41.88 -26.29 22.75
C GLU A 194 43.00 -25.25 22.99
N ASP A 195 42.62 -24.08 23.54
CA ASP A 195 43.02 -23.76 24.92
C ASP A 195 42.10 -22.68 25.53
N LEU A 196 41.69 -22.92 26.78
CA LEU A 196 40.92 -22.02 27.63
C LEU A 196 41.88 -21.38 28.64
N SER A 197 42.04 -20.06 28.61
CA SER A 197 42.61 -19.32 29.74
C SER A 197 41.86 -18.01 29.98
N ILE A 198 41.36 -17.88 31.20
CA ILE A 198 40.62 -16.77 31.80
C ILE A 198 41.54 -15.57 32.12
N ASP A 199 40.93 -14.40 32.03
CA ASP A 199 41.28 -13.08 32.57
C ASP A 199 42.46 -12.28 32.01
N SER A 200 42.10 -11.33 31.15
CA SER A 200 42.42 -9.91 31.37
C SER A 200 41.43 -9.04 30.61
N LYS A 201 40.79 -8.11 31.32
CA LYS A 201 39.93 -7.04 30.78
C LYS A 201 40.63 -6.31 29.62
N LYS A 202 40.34 -6.74 28.39
CA LYS A 202 40.41 -5.87 27.21
C LYS A 202 39.01 -5.41 26.92
N GLU A 203 38.72 -4.16 27.29
CA GLU A 203 37.62 -3.41 26.68
C GLU A 203 37.72 -3.62 25.16
N HIS A 204 36.77 -4.37 24.61
CA HIS A 204 36.58 -4.41 23.18
C HIS A 204 36.09 -3.01 22.80
N GLY A 205 37.02 -2.16 22.38
CA GLY A 205 36.69 -0.93 21.68
C GLY A 205 35.72 -1.28 20.56
N LYS A 206 34.47 -0.85 20.70
CA LYS A 206 33.37 -1.13 19.79
C LYS A 206 33.69 -0.41 18.46
N LYS A 207 34.41 -1.07 17.56
CA LYS A 207 34.84 -0.48 16.28
C LYS A 207 33.62 -0.14 15.40
N GLU A 208 33.71 1.00 14.74
CA GLU A 208 32.61 1.95 14.60
C GLU A 208 31.85 1.80 13.27
N LYS A 209 30.60 1.32 13.33
CA LYS A 209 29.72 1.21 12.17
C LYS A 209 29.24 2.60 11.72
N GLY A 210 29.34 2.90 10.43
CA GLY A 210 28.63 4.02 9.81
C GLY A 210 27.10 3.84 9.83
N GLY A 211 26.36 4.95 9.87
CA GLY A 211 24.90 4.96 9.92
C GLY A 211 24.23 5.32 8.61
N VAL A 212 22.96 4.92 8.48
CA VAL A 212 22.07 5.28 7.37
C VAL A 212 20.94 6.15 7.90
N PHE A 213 20.72 7.31 7.29
CA PHE A 213 19.62 8.21 7.62
C PHE A 213 18.57 8.22 6.51
N VAL A 214 17.33 7.86 6.84
CA VAL A 214 16.19 7.87 5.93
C VAL A 214 15.23 8.99 6.34
N HIS A 215 14.90 9.89 5.41
CA HIS A 215 14.02 11.01 5.71
C HIS A 215 13.05 11.34 4.59
N CYS A 216 11.98 12.05 4.97
CA CYS A 216 11.06 12.71 4.06
C CYS A 216 10.82 14.14 4.57
N ALA A 217 9.66 14.74 4.30
CA ALA A 217 9.32 16.05 4.86
C ALA A 217 9.16 16.00 6.39
N ALA A 218 8.22 15.20 6.89
CA ALA A 218 7.87 15.13 8.32
C ALA A 218 8.55 13.99 9.08
N GLY A 219 9.06 12.96 8.40
CA GLY A 219 9.55 11.75 9.06
C GLY A 219 8.43 10.92 9.70
N LYS A 220 7.29 10.83 9.00
CA LYS A 220 6.02 10.24 9.46
C LYS A 220 5.54 9.11 8.56
N SER A 221 5.44 9.36 7.25
CA SER A 221 4.86 8.43 6.28
C SER A 221 5.93 7.86 5.34
N ARG A 222 6.27 8.53 4.22
CA ARG A 222 7.25 8.05 3.21
C ARG A 222 8.52 7.39 3.76
N SER A 223 9.27 8.08 4.63
CA SER A 223 10.51 7.52 5.20
C SER A 223 10.28 6.37 6.16
N VAL A 224 9.16 6.36 6.88
CA VAL A 224 8.76 5.24 7.72
C VAL A 224 8.40 4.04 6.84
N SER A 225 7.69 4.24 5.73
CA SER A 225 7.36 3.17 4.79
C SER A 225 8.61 2.49 4.22
N ALA A 226 9.62 3.26 3.80
CA ALA A 226 10.90 2.70 3.32
C ALA A 226 11.64 1.88 4.41
N ILE A 227 11.59 2.34 5.67
CA ILE A 227 12.18 1.60 6.79
C ILE A 227 11.40 0.31 7.07
N ILE A 228 10.07 0.34 7.04
CA ILE A 228 9.24 -0.86 7.22
C ILE A 228 9.57 -1.86 6.12
N ALA A 229 9.67 -1.43 4.85
CA ALA A 229 10.05 -2.30 3.74
C ALA A 229 11.41 -2.97 3.98
N TYR A 230 12.41 -2.21 4.46
CA TYR A 230 13.72 -2.74 4.82
C TYR A 230 13.63 -3.79 5.95
N LEU A 231 12.89 -3.48 7.02
CA LEU A 231 12.72 -4.37 8.17
C LEU A 231 12.04 -5.69 7.77
N LEU A 232 10.98 -5.62 6.96
CA LEU A 232 10.25 -6.79 6.46
C LEU A 232 11.13 -7.66 5.55
N TRP A 233 11.98 -7.05 4.73
CA TRP A 233 12.95 -7.75 3.87
C TRP A 233 14.09 -8.38 4.68
N ARG A 234 14.69 -7.65 5.63
CA ARG A 234 15.89 -8.08 6.37
C ARG A 234 15.59 -9.06 7.50
N TYR A 235 14.44 -8.90 8.16
CA TYR A 235 14.06 -9.63 9.37
C TYR A 235 12.65 -10.25 9.27
N PRO A 236 12.33 -11.03 8.23
CA PRO A 236 10.98 -11.53 8.00
C PRO A 236 10.44 -12.34 9.20
N ASN A 237 11.26 -13.21 9.79
CA ASN A 237 10.85 -14.05 10.92
C ASN A 237 10.42 -13.26 12.16
N ARG A 238 10.87 -12.00 12.32
CA ARG A 238 10.48 -11.14 13.44
C ARG A 238 9.04 -10.66 13.32
N PHE A 239 8.54 -10.55 12.09
CA PHE A 239 7.24 -9.96 11.79
C PHE A 239 6.25 -10.97 11.22
N ASP A 240 6.68 -12.21 10.99
CA ASP A 240 5.80 -13.30 10.55
C ASP A 240 4.86 -13.73 11.70
N PRO A 241 3.53 -13.52 11.58
CA PRO A 241 2.56 -13.91 12.60
C PRO A 241 2.51 -15.42 12.84
N ASN A 242 2.92 -16.24 11.87
CA ASN A 242 2.96 -17.69 12.04
C ASN A 242 4.12 -18.14 12.96
N ILE A 243 5.18 -17.33 13.06
CA ILE A 243 6.35 -17.62 13.90
C ILE A 243 6.23 -16.91 15.25
N THR A 244 5.86 -15.64 15.21
CA THR A 244 5.74 -14.79 16.41
C THR A 244 4.29 -14.32 16.50
N PRO A 245 3.39 -15.10 17.14
CA PRO A 245 1.99 -14.71 17.25
C PRO A 245 1.90 -13.36 17.96
N THR A 246 1.38 -12.36 17.24
CA THR A 246 1.18 -11.01 17.76
C THR A 246 0.11 -11.06 18.85
N VAL A 247 0.44 -10.62 20.06
CA VAL A 247 -0.47 -10.54 21.23
C VAL A 247 -1.54 -9.42 21.07
N ILE A 248 -1.89 -9.08 19.83
CA ILE A 248 -2.74 -7.92 19.51
C ILE A 248 -4.23 -8.33 19.42
N SER A 249 -4.54 -9.63 19.52
CA SER A 249 -5.92 -10.09 19.59
C SER A 249 -6.43 -10.08 21.04
N ASP A 250 -7.44 -9.25 21.29
CA ASP A 250 -8.32 -9.25 22.45
C ASP A 250 -8.58 -10.71 22.94
N PRO A 251 -8.31 -11.05 24.22
CA PRO A 251 -8.37 -12.42 24.75
C PRO A 251 -9.76 -13.07 24.74
N THR A 252 -10.78 -12.39 24.22
CA THR A 252 -12.15 -12.91 24.09
C THR A 252 -12.42 -13.66 22.78
N HIS A 253 -11.50 -13.64 21.81
CA HIS A 253 -11.64 -14.34 20.52
C HIS A 253 -10.45 -15.25 20.17
N ALA A 254 -10.05 -16.13 21.09
CA ALA A 254 -9.13 -17.22 20.76
C ALA A 254 -9.82 -18.25 19.84
N ILE A 255 -9.60 -18.12 18.54
CA ILE A 255 -9.94 -19.16 17.55
C ILE A 255 -8.93 -20.31 17.73
N PRO A 256 -9.36 -21.58 17.76
CA PRO A 256 -8.44 -22.71 17.86
C PRO A 256 -7.47 -22.69 16.67
N GLN A 257 -6.18 -22.80 16.95
CA GLN A 257 -5.13 -22.93 15.95
C GLN A 257 -5.38 -24.20 15.13
N SER A 258 -5.91 -24.05 13.92
CA SER A 258 -5.82 -25.07 12.88
C SER A 258 -4.37 -25.13 12.41
N GLU A 259 -3.78 -26.32 12.36
CA GLU A 259 -2.37 -26.63 12.05
C GLU A 259 -1.89 -26.27 10.63
N GLU A 260 -2.55 -25.35 9.92
CA GLU A 260 -2.15 -24.89 8.59
C GLU A 260 -1.46 -23.53 8.66
N ASN A 261 -0.22 -23.47 8.19
CA ASN A 261 0.58 -22.25 8.09
C ASN A 261 -0.10 -21.27 7.12
N ARG A 262 -0.53 -20.10 7.62
CA ARG A 262 -1.26 -19.10 6.80
C ARG A 262 -0.34 -18.55 5.72
N SER A 263 -0.90 -18.24 4.54
CA SER A 263 -0.09 -17.69 3.46
C SER A 263 0.45 -16.29 3.79
N ARG A 264 1.49 -15.83 3.08
CA ARG A 264 1.99 -14.45 3.24
C ARG A 264 0.93 -13.41 2.90
N ARG A 265 0.03 -13.70 1.96
CA ARG A 265 -1.12 -12.85 1.64
C ARG A 265 -2.04 -12.67 2.85
N ASP A 266 -2.34 -13.75 3.55
CA ASP A 266 -3.25 -13.73 4.71
C ASP A 266 -2.64 -13.05 5.93
N THR A 267 -1.31 -13.04 6.03
CA THR A 267 -0.56 -12.47 7.16
C THR A 267 -0.01 -11.07 6.89
N ALA A 268 -0.15 -10.56 5.65
CA ALA A 268 0.51 -9.34 5.20
C ALA A 268 0.21 -8.12 6.06
N GLN A 269 -1.07 -7.87 6.35
CA GLN A 269 -1.50 -6.72 7.15
C GLN A 269 -0.97 -6.78 8.59
N GLU A 270 -1.01 -7.97 9.21
CA GLU A 270 -0.48 -8.19 10.56
C GLU A 270 1.04 -7.97 10.62
N ALA A 271 1.78 -8.47 9.62
CA ALA A 271 3.24 -8.32 9.54
C ALA A 271 3.66 -6.85 9.39
N VAL A 272 3.00 -6.10 8.50
CA VAL A 272 3.26 -4.67 8.30
C VAL A 272 2.91 -3.88 9.57
N HIS A 273 1.80 -4.21 10.23
CA HIS A 273 1.40 -3.53 11.46
C HIS A 273 2.37 -3.80 12.62
N ALA A 274 2.90 -5.03 12.71
CA ALA A 274 3.94 -5.38 13.68
C ALA A 274 5.23 -4.57 13.43
N ALA A 275 5.66 -4.42 12.17
CA ALA A 275 6.81 -3.61 11.80
C ALA A 275 6.59 -2.11 12.07
N LEU A 276 5.40 -1.57 11.81
CA LEU A 276 5.03 -0.21 12.17
C LEU A 276 5.08 0.01 13.68
N THR A 277 4.52 -0.92 14.46
CA THR A 277 4.56 -0.88 15.93
C THR A 277 5.99 -0.89 16.45
N PHE A 278 6.87 -1.67 15.81
CA PHE A 278 8.29 -1.68 16.11
C PHE A 278 8.96 -0.33 15.88
N VAL A 279 8.69 0.34 14.74
CA VAL A 279 9.21 1.69 14.46
C VAL A 279 8.66 2.72 15.45
N ARG A 280 7.38 2.60 15.85
CA ARG A 280 6.73 3.51 16.80
C ARG A 280 7.36 3.56 18.18
N ARG A 281 8.12 2.53 18.57
CA ARG A 281 8.85 2.50 19.85
C ARG A 281 9.84 3.66 19.99
N THR A 282 10.52 4.02 18.90
CA THR A 282 11.47 5.15 18.87
C THR A 282 10.94 6.36 18.10
N ARG A 283 9.89 6.18 17.29
CA ARG A 283 9.24 7.24 16.51
C ARG A 283 7.70 7.18 16.67
N PRO A 284 7.12 7.67 17.79
CA PRO A 284 5.68 7.51 18.07
C PRO A 284 4.74 8.12 17.00
N MET A 285 5.18 9.20 16.36
CA MET A 285 4.46 9.88 15.28
C MET A 285 4.46 9.12 13.94
N ALA A 286 5.13 7.97 13.85
CA ALA A 286 5.18 7.15 12.63
C ALA A 286 3.78 6.67 12.24
N GLU A 287 3.36 6.99 11.03
CA GLU A 287 2.04 6.69 10.48
C GLU A 287 2.10 6.88 8.96
N PRO A 288 2.52 5.84 8.23
CA PRO A 288 2.34 5.76 6.78
C PRO A 288 0.89 6.00 6.38
N ASN A 289 0.70 6.60 5.21
CA ASN A 289 -0.64 6.72 4.63
C ASN A 289 -1.24 5.34 4.30
N PRO A 290 -2.57 5.22 4.21
CA PRO A 290 -3.24 3.96 3.89
C PRO A 290 -2.72 3.29 2.60
N GLY A 291 -2.49 4.07 1.54
CA GLY A 291 -1.99 3.54 0.26
C GLY A 291 -0.63 2.86 0.39
N PHE A 292 0.28 3.42 1.17
CA PHE A 292 1.59 2.84 1.45
C PHE A 292 1.49 1.62 2.36
N MET A 293 0.56 1.58 3.32
CA MET A 293 0.33 0.40 4.14
C MET A 293 -0.12 -0.79 3.27
N ASP A 294 -1.03 -0.56 2.33
CA ASP A 294 -1.48 -1.59 1.38
C ASP A 294 -0.34 -2.04 0.45
N GLN A 295 0.48 -1.11 -0.03
CA GLN A 295 1.65 -1.43 -0.85
C GLN A 295 2.71 -2.23 -0.07
N LEU A 296 2.92 -1.94 1.22
CA LEU A 296 3.81 -2.72 2.08
C LEU A 296 3.25 -4.13 2.35
N ALA A 297 1.93 -4.29 2.37
CA ALA A 297 1.30 -5.61 2.45
C ALA A 297 1.55 -6.41 1.17
N LEU A 298 1.46 -5.78 0.00
CA LEU A 298 1.86 -6.39 -1.28
C LEU A 298 3.34 -6.73 -1.30
N TRP A 299 4.22 -5.84 -0.81
CA TRP A 299 5.65 -6.11 -0.66
C TRP A 299 5.92 -7.38 0.15
N TRP A 300 5.21 -7.55 1.28
CA TRP A 300 5.27 -8.78 2.07
C TRP A 300 4.72 -9.99 1.32
N GLU A 301 3.56 -9.88 0.68
CA GLU A 301 2.94 -10.96 -0.10
C GLU A 301 3.87 -11.47 -1.20
N MET A 302 4.52 -10.57 -1.93
CA MET A 302 5.46 -10.88 -3.02
C MET A 302 6.80 -11.46 -2.52
N GLY A 303 7.02 -11.44 -1.22
CA GLY A 303 8.25 -11.93 -0.61
C GLY A 303 9.44 -10.99 -0.72
N CYS A 304 9.18 -9.69 -0.83
CA CYS A 304 10.19 -8.64 -0.88
C CYS A 304 11.20 -8.80 -2.05
N PRO A 305 10.73 -8.90 -3.32
CA PRO A 305 11.58 -9.22 -4.47
C PRO A 305 12.49 -8.05 -4.91
N ASP A 306 13.60 -8.36 -5.58
CA ASP A 306 14.50 -7.34 -6.16
C ASP A 306 13.93 -6.65 -7.40
N ASP A 307 13.04 -7.35 -8.12
CA ASP A 307 12.34 -6.88 -9.32
C ASP A 307 10.83 -6.96 -9.08
N VAL A 308 10.24 -5.81 -8.80
CA VAL A 308 8.81 -5.65 -8.53
C VAL A 308 8.01 -5.62 -9.83
N GLU A 309 8.54 -5.03 -10.90
CA GLU A 309 7.85 -4.88 -12.19
C GLU A 309 7.52 -6.23 -12.86
N ALA A 310 8.44 -7.18 -12.73
CA ALA A 310 8.24 -8.52 -13.25
C ALA A 310 7.25 -9.36 -12.42
N HIS A 311 6.92 -8.95 -11.20
CA HIS A 311 6.14 -9.77 -10.28
C HIS A 311 4.63 -9.74 -10.63
N PRO A 312 3.95 -10.91 -10.80
CA PRO A 312 2.54 -10.95 -11.22
C PRO A 312 1.57 -10.20 -10.30
N VAL A 313 1.80 -10.24 -8.98
CA VAL A 313 0.98 -9.52 -7.99
C VAL A 313 1.06 -7.99 -8.19
N TYR A 314 2.27 -7.46 -8.42
CA TYR A 314 2.46 -6.04 -8.68
C TYR A 314 1.79 -5.64 -9.99
N GLN A 315 2.00 -6.40 -11.07
CA GLN A 315 1.41 -6.07 -12.35
C GLN A 315 -0.13 -6.10 -12.32
N ARG A 316 -0.73 -7.03 -11.56
CA ARG A 316 -2.18 -7.04 -11.31
C ARG A 316 -2.63 -5.79 -10.55
N TRP A 317 -1.91 -5.40 -9.51
CA TRP A 317 -2.19 -4.19 -8.75
C TRP A 317 -2.07 -2.92 -9.61
N ALA A 318 -0.97 -2.77 -10.34
CA ALA A 318 -0.72 -1.64 -11.26
C ALA A 318 -1.79 -1.58 -12.36
N TYR A 319 -2.20 -2.74 -12.90
CA TYR A 319 -3.30 -2.82 -13.86
C TYR A 319 -4.62 -2.35 -13.26
N LYS A 320 -4.98 -2.84 -12.07
CA LYS A 320 -6.22 -2.43 -11.39
C LYS A 320 -6.28 -0.92 -11.17
N ARG A 321 -5.16 -0.32 -10.77
CA ARG A 321 -5.02 1.13 -10.63
C ARG A 321 -5.21 1.88 -11.95
N GLU A 322 -4.53 1.45 -13.00
CA GLU A 322 -4.68 2.02 -14.35
C GLU A 322 -6.15 1.97 -14.80
N VAL A 323 -6.86 0.88 -14.49
CA VAL A 323 -8.30 0.74 -14.78
C VAL A 323 -9.11 1.77 -14.00
N GLU A 324 -8.88 1.91 -12.70
CA GLU A 324 -9.58 2.88 -11.84
C GLU A 324 -9.37 4.33 -12.29
N GLU A 325 -8.14 4.70 -12.67
CA GLU A 325 -7.78 6.02 -13.18
C GLU A 325 -8.47 6.34 -14.51
N ASN A 326 -8.43 5.40 -15.48
CA ASN A 326 -9.16 5.55 -16.74
C ASN A 326 -10.65 5.74 -16.50
N LEU A 327 -11.22 4.99 -15.56
CA LEU A 327 -12.64 5.07 -15.23
C LEU A 327 -13.02 6.38 -14.56
N ALA A 328 -12.15 6.94 -13.73
CA ALA A 328 -12.35 8.26 -13.13
C ALA A 328 -12.46 9.36 -14.20
N VAL A 329 -11.72 9.21 -15.31
CA VAL A 329 -11.80 10.10 -16.48
C VAL A 329 -12.93 9.70 -17.45
N GLY A 330 -13.68 8.62 -17.15
CA GLY A 330 -14.79 8.15 -17.97
C GLY A 330 -14.35 7.44 -19.24
N GLN A 331 -13.16 6.88 -19.27
CA GLN A 331 -12.58 6.14 -20.40
C GLN A 331 -12.47 4.65 -20.07
N ALA A 332 -12.54 3.81 -21.10
CA ALA A 332 -12.22 2.39 -20.95
C ALA A 332 -10.69 2.21 -20.91
N PRO A 333 -10.17 1.23 -20.16
CA PRO A 333 -8.73 0.97 -20.11
C PRO A 333 -8.17 0.66 -21.50
N THR A 334 -7.05 1.29 -21.85
CA THR A 334 -6.42 1.12 -23.18
C THR A 334 -5.60 -0.17 -23.22
N ARG A 335 -4.89 -0.49 -22.13
CA ARG A 335 -4.23 -1.77 -21.95
C ARG A 335 -5.24 -2.75 -21.34
N LEU A 336 -5.39 -3.94 -21.91
CA LEU A 336 -6.24 -4.99 -21.37
C LEU A 336 -5.35 -6.13 -20.87
N ARG A 337 -5.52 -6.52 -19.60
CA ARG A 337 -4.86 -7.67 -18.99
C ARG A 337 -5.88 -8.80 -18.87
N PHE A 338 -5.50 -9.99 -19.30
CA PHE A 338 -6.34 -11.18 -19.23
C PHE A 338 -5.71 -12.19 -18.28
N GLU A 339 -6.39 -12.47 -17.17
CA GLU A 339 -5.85 -13.29 -16.07
C GLU A 339 -5.53 -14.73 -16.51
N ASP A 340 -6.28 -15.26 -17.48
CA ASP A 340 -6.09 -16.61 -18.01
C ASP A 340 -4.88 -16.78 -18.94
N GLU A 341 -4.30 -15.70 -19.47
CA GLU A 341 -3.08 -15.76 -20.28
C GLU A 341 -1.81 -15.79 -19.41
N GLU A 342 -1.88 -15.30 -18.17
CA GLU A 342 -0.74 -15.14 -17.28
C GLU A 342 -0.69 -16.16 -16.14
N ALA A 343 -1.85 -16.65 -15.69
CA ALA A 343 -1.91 -17.69 -14.68
C ALA A 343 -1.37 -19.02 -15.24
N GLN A 344 -0.27 -19.52 -14.69
CA GLN A 344 0.11 -20.92 -14.88
C GLN A 344 -1.07 -21.80 -14.43
N PRO A 345 -1.41 -22.90 -15.13
CA PRO A 345 -2.53 -23.75 -14.79
C PRO A 345 -2.26 -24.44 -13.43
N ARG A 346 -2.62 -23.77 -12.34
CA ARG A 346 -2.67 -24.33 -10.99
C ARG A 346 -4.08 -24.81 -10.76
N ASP A 347 -4.17 -26.11 -10.51
CA ASP A 347 -5.32 -26.84 -10.01
C ASP A 347 -6.68 -26.44 -10.62
N GLU A 348 -7.13 -27.14 -11.67
CA GLU A 348 -8.48 -26.95 -12.23
C GLU A 348 -9.61 -27.46 -11.30
N SER A 349 -9.29 -27.84 -10.06
CA SER A 349 -10.26 -28.17 -9.03
C SER A 349 -11.17 -26.99 -8.73
N GLY A 350 -12.46 -27.26 -8.57
CA GLY A 350 -13.46 -26.26 -8.22
C GLY A 350 -14.52 -26.05 -9.30
N VAL A 351 -15.25 -24.94 -9.16
CA VAL A 351 -16.41 -24.62 -10.00
C VAL A 351 -15.96 -24.11 -11.37
N SER A 352 -16.43 -24.74 -12.44
CA SER A 352 -16.27 -24.27 -13.81
C SER A 352 -17.62 -23.89 -14.40
N LEU A 353 -17.72 -22.71 -15.01
CA LEU A 353 -18.96 -22.25 -15.65
C LEU A 353 -18.91 -22.53 -17.14
N ARG A 354 -19.97 -23.14 -17.66
CA ARG A 354 -20.12 -23.51 -19.07
C ARG A 354 -21.33 -22.83 -19.68
N CYS A 355 -21.27 -22.49 -20.97
CA CYS A 355 -22.40 -21.95 -21.69
C CYS A 355 -23.55 -22.97 -21.73
N LYS A 356 -24.76 -22.59 -21.31
CA LYS A 356 -25.91 -23.51 -21.25
C LYS A 356 -26.36 -24.03 -22.63
N LYS A 357 -26.15 -23.23 -23.69
CA LYS A 357 -26.56 -23.56 -25.07
C LYS A 357 -25.61 -24.56 -25.76
N CYS A 358 -24.30 -24.41 -25.58
CA CYS A 358 -23.30 -25.23 -26.30
C CYS A 358 -22.32 -25.99 -25.42
N ARG A 359 -22.46 -25.86 -24.09
CA ARG A 359 -21.63 -26.49 -23.04
C ARG A 359 -20.13 -26.17 -23.10
N ARG A 360 -19.72 -25.17 -23.91
CA ARG A 360 -18.34 -24.65 -23.93
C ARG A 360 -18.02 -24.00 -22.58
N THR A 361 -16.88 -24.34 -22.00
CA THR A 361 -16.34 -23.71 -20.79
C THR A 361 -16.04 -22.23 -21.06
N LEU A 362 -16.54 -21.38 -20.16
CA LEU A 362 -16.35 -19.93 -20.21
C LEU A 362 -15.37 -19.44 -19.14
N VAL A 363 -15.41 -20.04 -17.94
CA VAL A 363 -14.52 -19.67 -16.83
C VAL A 363 -14.27 -20.88 -15.92
N THR A 364 -13.13 -20.86 -15.24
CA THR A 364 -12.70 -21.82 -14.21
C THR A 364 -12.65 -21.12 -12.84
N ALA A 365 -12.64 -21.93 -11.77
CA ALA A 365 -12.71 -21.47 -10.38
C ALA A 365 -11.80 -20.29 -10.01
N PRO A 366 -10.50 -20.25 -10.40
CA PRO A 366 -9.61 -19.18 -9.95
C PRO A 366 -9.98 -17.79 -10.47
N PHE A 367 -10.76 -17.68 -11.55
CA PHE A 367 -11.15 -16.40 -12.14
C PHE A 367 -12.58 -15.98 -11.79
N ILE A 368 -13.23 -16.68 -10.85
CA ILE A 368 -14.55 -16.30 -10.34
C ILE A 368 -14.35 -15.37 -9.15
N VAL A 369 -14.90 -14.16 -9.24
CA VAL A 369 -14.81 -13.15 -8.20
C VAL A 369 -15.96 -13.32 -7.23
N ASP A 370 -15.64 -13.64 -5.98
CA ASP A 370 -16.60 -13.66 -4.89
C ASP A 370 -17.00 -12.24 -4.50
N HIS A 371 -18.30 -12.03 -4.28
CA HIS A 371 -18.81 -10.79 -3.70
C HIS A 371 -19.88 -11.13 -2.66
N HIS A 372 -19.77 -10.51 -1.50
CA HIS A 372 -20.66 -10.76 -0.37
C HIS A 372 -21.76 -9.71 -0.27
N GLN A 373 -22.88 -10.11 0.36
CA GLN A 373 -23.91 -9.18 0.77
C GLN A 373 -23.37 -8.29 1.90
N PRO A 374 -23.61 -6.97 1.86
CA PRO A 374 -23.03 -6.04 2.83
C PRO A 374 -23.52 -6.29 4.26
N ASP A 375 -24.72 -6.84 4.47
CA ASP A 375 -25.29 -7.07 5.80
C ASP A 375 -25.99 -8.44 5.92
N LYS A 376 -25.61 -9.22 6.93
CA LYS A 376 -26.28 -10.48 7.33
C LYS A 376 -27.74 -10.29 7.80
N ASN A 377 -28.17 -9.04 8.02
CA ASN A 377 -29.51 -8.68 8.49
C ASN A 377 -30.52 -8.34 7.39
N SER A 378 -30.12 -8.41 6.12
CA SER A 378 -31.02 -8.20 4.97
C SER A 378 -31.45 -9.53 4.34
N PRO A 379 -32.66 -9.66 3.79
CA PRO A 379 -33.14 -10.92 3.23
C PRO A 379 -32.17 -11.39 2.14
N ALA A 380 -31.61 -12.59 2.32
CA ALA A 380 -30.61 -13.19 1.46
C ALA A 380 -31.18 -13.49 0.07
N THR A 381 -31.23 -12.47 -0.79
CA THR A 381 -31.63 -12.64 -2.19
C THR A 381 -30.48 -13.34 -2.91
N PRO A 382 -30.72 -14.52 -3.52
CA PRO A 382 -29.66 -15.24 -4.21
C PRO A 382 -29.12 -14.39 -5.36
N CYS A 383 -27.79 -14.32 -5.45
CA CYS A 383 -27.13 -13.58 -6.52
C CYS A 383 -27.47 -14.18 -7.88
N GLN A 384 -27.90 -13.37 -8.84
CA GLN A 384 -28.24 -13.81 -10.21
C GLN A 384 -27.05 -13.80 -11.18
N HIS A 385 -25.90 -13.33 -10.72
CA HIS A 385 -24.70 -13.12 -11.51
C HIS A 385 -23.52 -13.90 -10.94
N PHE A 386 -22.71 -14.49 -11.81
CA PHE A 386 -21.34 -14.86 -11.48
C PHE A 386 -20.44 -13.72 -11.94
N PHE A 387 -19.71 -13.11 -11.03
CA PHE A 387 -18.69 -12.14 -11.41
C PHE A 387 -17.38 -12.86 -11.70
N VAL A 388 -16.67 -12.38 -12.70
CA VAL A 388 -15.44 -12.99 -13.18
C VAL A 388 -14.41 -11.92 -13.47
N GLU A 389 -13.15 -12.30 -13.53
CA GLU A 389 -12.10 -11.41 -14.05
C GLU A 389 -12.16 -11.33 -15.59
N PRO A 390 -11.53 -10.32 -16.22
CA PRO A 390 -11.42 -10.26 -17.68
C PRO A 390 -10.65 -11.47 -18.22
N LEU A 391 -11.27 -12.21 -19.14
CA LEU A 391 -10.68 -13.41 -19.76
C LEU A 391 -10.41 -13.20 -21.25
N SER A 392 -9.41 -13.88 -21.79
CA SER A 392 -8.93 -13.77 -23.17
C SER A 392 -10.04 -13.87 -24.22
N TRP A 393 -11.06 -14.70 -23.98
CA TRP A 393 -12.19 -14.86 -24.91
C TRP A 393 -13.09 -13.61 -25.00
N MET A 394 -13.01 -12.68 -24.03
CA MET A 394 -13.73 -11.41 -24.03
C MET A 394 -13.01 -10.33 -24.86
N ARG A 395 -11.74 -10.55 -25.22
CA ARG A 395 -10.85 -9.60 -25.90
C ARG A 395 -11.51 -8.85 -27.05
N GLY A 396 -12.13 -9.56 -28.00
CA GLY A 396 -12.73 -8.94 -29.18
C GLY A 396 -13.90 -7.98 -28.89
N VAL A 397 -14.50 -8.04 -27.70
CA VAL A 397 -15.51 -7.06 -27.26
C VAL A 397 -14.85 -5.92 -26.48
N LEU A 398 -13.87 -6.22 -25.63
CA LEU A 398 -13.20 -5.23 -24.79
C LEU A 398 -12.26 -4.30 -25.57
N GLU A 399 -11.60 -4.79 -26.62
CA GLU A 399 -10.72 -3.99 -27.50
C GLU A 399 -11.49 -2.92 -28.29
N LYS A 400 -12.84 -2.95 -28.29
CA LYS A 400 -13.67 -1.89 -28.86
C LYS A 400 -13.65 -0.60 -28.04
N GLY A 401 -13.17 -0.65 -26.79
CA GLY A 401 -13.07 0.51 -25.91
C GLY A 401 -14.41 1.05 -25.39
N GLU A 402 -15.48 0.27 -25.46
CA GLU A 402 -16.79 0.65 -24.90
C GLU A 402 -16.80 0.48 -23.37
N LEU A 403 -17.39 1.43 -22.64
CA LEU A 403 -17.48 1.40 -21.16
C LEU A 403 -18.38 0.28 -20.61
N ASN A 404 -19.36 -0.17 -21.39
CA ASN A 404 -20.22 -1.29 -21.03
C ASN A 404 -20.69 -2.00 -22.30
N GLY A 405 -21.14 -3.25 -22.14
CA GLY A 405 -21.59 -4.03 -23.28
C GLY A 405 -22.05 -5.43 -22.92
N ARG A 406 -22.39 -6.21 -23.96
CA ARG A 406 -22.89 -7.60 -23.81
C ARG A 406 -21.77 -8.60 -24.06
N LEU A 407 -21.72 -9.65 -23.24
CA LEU A 407 -20.81 -10.78 -23.42
C LEU A 407 -21.52 -11.89 -24.18
N LEU A 408 -20.95 -12.30 -25.31
CA LEU A 408 -21.43 -13.38 -26.15
C LEU A 408 -20.56 -14.62 -26.00
N CYS A 409 -21.16 -15.81 -26.16
CA CYS A 409 -20.41 -17.05 -26.14
C CYS A 409 -19.35 -17.08 -27.26
N PRO A 410 -18.08 -17.40 -26.97
CA PRO A 410 -16.99 -17.37 -27.97
C PRO A 410 -17.09 -18.51 -29.00
N ASN A 411 -18.04 -19.42 -28.86
CA ASN A 411 -18.34 -20.40 -29.90
C ASN A 411 -19.11 -19.71 -31.04
N ALA A 412 -18.46 -19.59 -32.20
CA ALA A 412 -19.01 -18.96 -33.40
C ALA A 412 -20.37 -19.54 -33.84
N LYS A 413 -20.62 -20.84 -33.62
CA LYS A 413 -21.90 -21.48 -33.92
C LYS A 413 -22.99 -21.19 -32.88
N CYS A 414 -22.60 -20.76 -31.68
CA CYS A 414 -23.50 -20.56 -30.56
C CYS A 414 -24.03 -19.13 -30.50
N GLY A 415 -23.12 -18.15 -30.44
CA GLY A 415 -23.41 -16.71 -30.37
C GLY A 415 -24.35 -16.27 -29.24
N ALA A 416 -24.63 -17.11 -28.23
CA ALA A 416 -25.59 -16.80 -27.19
C ALA A 416 -25.09 -15.67 -26.28
N GLY A 417 -25.97 -14.74 -25.91
CA GLY A 417 -25.70 -13.77 -24.84
C GLY A 417 -25.58 -14.48 -23.50
N VAL A 418 -24.36 -14.54 -22.96
CA VAL A 418 -24.03 -15.23 -21.70
C VAL A 418 -23.94 -14.26 -20.52
N GLY A 419 -23.74 -12.97 -20.79
CA GLY A 419 -23.46 -12.00 -19.75
C GLY A 419 -23.41 -10.56 -20.23
N ARG A 420 -22.89 -9.69 -19.37
CA ARG A 420 -22.60 -8.28 -19.65
C ARG A 420 -21.36 -7.83 -18.89
N TYR A 421 -20.72 -6.78 -19.37
CA TYR A 421 -19.67 -6.08 -18.63
C TYR A 421 -20.03 -4.60 -18.46
N ASP A 422 -19.55 -4.01 -17.37
CA ASP A 422 -19.55 -2.58 -17.13
C ASP A 422 -18.26 -2.22 -16.39
N TRP A 423 -17.41 -1.42 -17.01
CA TRP A 423 -16.16 -0.99 -16.41
C TRP A 423 -16.40 -0.13 -15.16
N LYS A 424 -17.46 0.70 -15.14
CA LYS A 424 -17.83 1.50 -13.96
C LYS A 424 -18.37 0.64 -12.81
N GLY A 425 -18.69 -0.61 -13.12
CA GLY A 425 -19.30 -1.53 -12.18
C GLY A 425 -20.81 -1.32 -12.06
N PHE A 426 -21.46 -2.23 -11.36
CA PHE A 426 -22.88 -2.10 -11.04
C PHE A 426 -23.24 -2.82 -9.76
N ARG A 427 -24.34 -2.39 -9.13
CA ARG A 427 -24.88 -3.03 -7.94
C ARG A 427 -25.58 -4.34 -8.29
N CYS A 428 -25.15 -5.42 -7.66
CA CYS A 428 -25.77 -6.73 -7.78
C CYS A 428 -27.12 -6.79 -7.06
N SER A 429 -28.00 -7.72 -7.47
CA SER A 429 -29.28 -8.00 -6.79
C SER A 429 -29.12 -8.42 -5.33
N CYS A 430 -27.94 -8.93 -4.95
CA CYS A 430 -27.60 -9.28 -3.57
C CYS A 430 -27.24 -8.04 -2.70
N GLY A 431 -27.10 -6.87 -3.31
CA GLY A 431 -26.76 -5.61 -2.66
C GLY A 431 -25.29 -5.19 -2.78
N GLY A 432 -24.40 -6.13 -3.14
CA GLY A 432 -22.97 -5.87 -3.30
C GLY A 432 -22.65 -5.00 -4.52
N TRP A 433 -21.69 -4.08 -4.36
CA TRP A 433 -21.13 -3.28 -5.45
C TRP A 433 -19.89 -3.98 -6.00
N VAL A 434 -19.78 -4.11 -7.33
CA VAL A 434 -18.63 -4.74 -7.99
C VAL A 434 -18.12 -3.81 -9.08
N THR A 435 -16.83 -3.47 -9.05
CA THR A 435 -16.15 -2.64 -10.05
C THR A 435 -14.71 -3.16 -10.25
N PRO A 436 -14.25 -3.34 -11.51
CA PRO A 436 -15.05 -3.42 -12.73
C PRO A 436 -15.95 -4.67 -12.71
N ALA A 437 -17.12 -4.61 -13.36
CA ALA A 437 -18.11 -5.69 -13.30
C ALA A 437 -18.19 -6.49 -14.61
N PHE A 438 -17.57 -7.67 -14.65
CA PHE A 438 -17.81 -8.67 -15.70
C PHE A 438 -18.71 -9.75 -15.13
N SER A 439 -19.91 -9.89 -15.69
CA SER A 439 -20.95 -10.75 -15.12
C SER A 439 -21.48 -11.76 -16.13
N LEU A 440 -21.54 -13.03 -15.71
CA LEU A 440 -22.23 -14.10 -16.41
C LEU A 440 -23.57 -14.35 -15.73
N GLN A 441 -24.64 -14.43 -16.51
CA GLN A 441 -25.99 -14.65 -15.96
C GLN A 441 -26.16 -16.11 -15.57
N ARG A 442 -26.56 -16.40 -14.31
CA ARG A 442 -26.80 -17.78 -13.84
C ARG A 442 -27.81 -18.53 -14.69
N ALA A 443 -28.81 -17.85 -15.26
CA ALA A 443 -29.78 -18.47 -16.16
C ALA A 443 -29.19 -18.95 -17.50
N ARG A 444 -28.01 -18.46 -17.89
CA ARG A 444 -27.35 -18.69 -19.19
C ARG A 444 -26.10 -19.57 -19.11
N VAL A 445 -25.66 -19.93 -17.90
CA VAL A 445 -24.50 -20.77 -17.66
C VAL A 445 -24.84 -21.94 -16.74
N ASP A 446 -24.11 -23.05 -16.88
CA ASP A 446 -24.17 -24.20 -15.98
C ASP A 446 -22.88 -24.25 -15.14
N ASP A 447 -23.00 -24.51 -13.85
CA ASP A 447 -21.89 -24.72 -12.93
C ASP A 447 -21.53 -26.21 -12.83
N VAL A 448 -20.25 -26.52 -13.02
CA VAL A 448 -19.71 -27.88 -12.97
C VAL A 448 -18.57 -27.92 -11.97
N VAL A 449 -18.72 -28.69 -10.90
CA VAL A 449 -17.67 -28.88 -9.90
C VAL A 449 -16.69 -29.95 -10.39
N LYS A 450 -15.44 -29.57 -10.66
CA LYS A 450 -14.33 -30.50 -10.87
C LYS A 450 -13.77 -30.87 -9.50
N ARG A 451 -13.81 -32.16 -9.15
CA ARG A 451 -13.11 -32.66 -7.95
C ARG A 451 -11.65 -32.96 -8.29
N PRO A 452 -10.71 -32.72 -7.37
CA PRO A 452 -9.31 -33.11 -7.59
C PRO A 452 -9.25 -34.61 -7.88
N VAL A 453 -8.47 -35.00 -8.89
CA VAL A 453 -8.21 -36.40 -9.21
C VAL A 453 -7.27 -36.93 -8.14
N GLY A 454 -7.82 -37.41 -7.03
CA GLY A 454 -7.06 -38.20 -6.06
C GLY A 454 -6.58 -39.50 -6.71
N LEU A 455 -5.28 -39.79 -6.59
CA LEU A 455 -4.76 -41.15 -6.78
C LEU A 455 -5.58 -42.11 -5.91
N GLY A 456 -6.42 -42.95 -6.53
CA GLY A 456 -7.13 -44.01 -5.82
C GLY A 456 -8.66 -43.93 -5.88
N ALA A 457 -9.24 -43.92 -7.08
CA ALA A 457 -10.62 -44.38 -7.26
C ALA A 457 -10.70 -45.20 -8.55
N SER A 458 -10.66 -46.53 -8.38
CA SER A 458 -11.01 -47.50 -9.42
C SER A 458 -12.35 -47.12 -10.03
N GLN A 459 -12.34 -46.76 -11.32
CA GLN A 459 -13.55 -46.49 -12.08
C GLN A 459 -14.31 -47.81 -12.26
N SER A 460 -15.29 -48.07 -11.41
CA SER A 460 -16.35 -49.03 -11.71
C SER A 460 -17.20 -48.44 -12.85
N MET A 461 -16.93 -48.87 -14.08
CA MET A 461 -17.78 -48.63 -15.24
C MET A 461 -19.19 -49.18 -14.98
N GLY A 462 -20.11 -48.32 -14.57
CA GLY A 462 -21.53 -48.64 -14.39
C GLY A 462 -22.23 -48.81 -15.74
N ILE A 463 -22.27 -50.05 -16.25
CA ILE A 463 -23.14 -50.44 -17.35
C ILE A 463 -24.59 -50.45 -16.81
N ARG A 464 -25.43 -49.51 -17.29
CA ARG A 464 -26.88 -49.51 -17.03
C ARG A 464 -27.54 -50.68 -17.79
N MET A 465 -28.23 -51.57 -17.07
CA MET A 465 -29.15 -52.53 -17.67
C MET A 465 -30.53 -51.90 -17.96
N PRO A 466 -31.24 -52.35 -19.03
CA PRO A 466 -32.54 -51.83 -19.41
C PRO A 466 -33.68 -52.45 -18.56
N PRO A 467 -34.85 -51.79 -18.48
CA PRO A 467 -35.94 -52.22 -17.61
C PRO A 467 -36.89 -53.20 -18.31
N GLY A 468 -37.27 -54.28 -17.60
CA GLY A 468 -38.52 -55.01 -17.87
C GLY A 468 -38.41 -56.53 -17.97
N ALA A 469 -38.70 -57.22 -16.87
CA ALA A 469 -39.51 -58.44 -16.86
C ALA A 469 -39.92 -58.76 -15.41
N ALA A 470 -41.19 -58.52 -15.12
CA ALA A 470 -41.84 -58.92 -13.88
C ALA A 470 -42.15 -60.43 -13.87
N ALA A 471 -42.55 -60.91 -12.69
CA ALA A 471 -43.11 -62.24 -12.37
C ALA A 471 -42.04 -63.30 -12.05
N THR A 472 -42.07 -64.06 -10.95
CA THR A 472 -43.15 -64.41 -10.03
C THR A 472 -42.55 -64.76 -8.66
N ARG A 473 -43.24 -64.36 -7.60
CA ARG A 473 -42.98 -64.81 -6.22
C ARG A 473 -44.10 -65.79 -5.86
N SER A 474 -43.76 -67.07 -5.71
CA SER A 474 -44.57 -68.16 -5.16
C SER A 474 -43.53 -69.19 -4.72
N GLY A 475 -43.52 -69.82 -3.56
CA GLY A 475 -44.33 -69.88 -2.35
C GLY A 475 -43.57 -70.87 -1.44
N ASN A 476 -43.92 -70.89 -0.15
CA ASN A 476 -43.35 -71.77 0.88
C ASN A 476 -43.12 -73.23 0.44
N LEU A 477 -41.94 -73.78 0.76
CA LEU A 477 -41.69 -74.82 1.78
C LEU A 477 -40.21 -75.22 1.77
#